data_AF-A0A355PK94-F1
#
_entry.id   AF-A0A355PK94-F1
#
_cell.length_a   1.000
_cell.length_b   1.000
_cell.length_c   1.000
_cell.angle_alpha   90.00
_cell.angle_beta   90.00
_cell.angle_gamma   90.00
#
_symmetry.space_group_name_H-M   'P 1'
#
loop_
_entity.id
_entity.type
_entity.pdbx_description
1 polymer ?
#
loop_
_entity_poly.entity_id
_entity_poly.type
_entity_poly.pdbx_seq_one_letter_code
_entity_poly.pdbx_strand_id
1 'polypeptide(L)' 'MSTASHSSEHNLLPLIVEPEQLQEHLQAPELLIIDVPANGESYRQGHVPGAIYLDFRYLMRGEGP' A
#
# COMPACT_ATOMS: atom_id res chain seq x y z
N MET A 1 -20.85 -15.62 18.80
CA MET A 1 -19.81 -14.62 18.46
C MET A 1 -19.40 -14.89 17.03
N SER A 2 -19.81 -14.03 16.09
CA SER A 2 -19.69 -14.28 14.65
C SER A 2 -18.26 -13.97 14.19
N THR A 3 -17.51 -14.99 13.80
CA THR A 3 -16.22 -14.84 13.12
C THR A 3 -16.49 -14.48 11.67
N ALA A 4 -16.63 -13.19 11.37
CA ALA A 4 -16.70 -12.73 9.99
C ALA A 4 -15.32 -12.94 9.34
N SER A 5 -15.20 -14.04 8.60
CA SER A 5 -14.07 -14.35 7.75
C SER A 5 -14.00 -13.28 6.66
N HIS A 6 -13.14 -12.27 6.83
CA HIS A 6 -12.89 -11.29 5.78
C HIS A 6 -11.94 -11.92 4.76
N SER A 7 -12.48 -12.71 3.84
CA SER A 7 -11.71 -13.18 2.68
C SER A 7 -11.34 -11.97 1.83
N SER A 8 -10.07 -11.89 1.40
CA SER A 8 -9.60 -10.90 0.41
C SER A 8 -10.27 -11.04 -0.95
N GLU A 9 -11.08 -12.10 -1.15
CA GLU A 9 -11.85 -12.37 -2.37
C GLU A 9 -13.14 -11.54 -2.46
N HIS A 10 -13.58 -10.91 -1.35
CA HIS A 10 -14.66 -9.95 -1.41
C HIS A 10 -14.13 -8.62 -1.96
N ASN A 11 -14.52 -8.29 -3.19
CA ASN A 11 -14.13 -7.06 -3.89
C ASN A 11 -14.87 -5.85 -3.28
N LEU A 12 -14.44 -5.42 -2.09
CA LEU A 12 -15.06 -4.35 -1.30
C LEU A 12 -14.66 -2.94 -1.79
N LEU A 13 -13.59 -2.84 -2.59
CA LEU A 13 -13.05 -1.59 -3.13
C LEU A 13 -12.46 -1.84 -4.52
N PRO A 14 -12.42 -0.84 -5.42
CA PRO A 14 -11.54 -0.92 -6.58
C PRO A 14 -10.09 -1.03 -6.10
N LEU A 15 -9.44 -2.17 -6.38
CA LEU A 15 -8.05 -2.47 -5.98
C LEU A 15 -7.00 -1.67 -6.78
N ILE A 16 -7.45 -0.86 -7.73
CA ILE A 16 -6.65 -0.03 -8.61
C ILE A 16 -7.24 1.39 -8.54
N VAL A 17 -6.37 2.38 -8.50
CA VAL A 17 -6.71 3.81 -8.44
C VAL A 17 -5.87 4.56 -9.46
N GLU A 18 -6.45 5.55 -10.14
CA GLU A 18 -5.74 6.44 -11.05
C GLU A 18 -4.99 7.54 -10.28
N PRO A 19 -3.89 8.10 -10.82
CA PRO A 19 -3.10 9.13 -10.15
C PRO A 19 -3.91 10.36 -9.72
N GLU A 20 -4.84 10.83 -10.56
CA GLU A 20 -5.68 12.01 -10.27
C GLU A 20 -6.61 11.74 -9.09
N GLN A 21 -7.15 10.52 -9.00
CA GLN A 21 -8.01 10.11 -7.88
C GLN A 21 -7.21 10.06 -6.57
N LEU A 22 -5.98 9.53 -6.60
CA LEU A 22 -5.12 9.52 -5.41
C LEU A 22 -4.73 10.94 -4.99
N GLN A 23 -4.46 11.82 -5.95
CA GLN A 23 -4.05 13.21 -5.70
C GLN A 23 -5.08 13.97 -4.85
N GLU A 24 -6.37 13.76 -5.11
CA GLU A 24 -7.49 14.37 -4.36
C GLU A 24 -7.49 13.98 -2.87
N HIS A 25 -6.87 12.85 -2.51
CA HIS A 25 -6.90 12.27 -1.17
C HIS A 25 -5.54 12.29 -0.44
N LEU A 26 -4.46 12.84 -1.03
CA LEU A 26 -3.11 12.81 -0.43
C LEU A 26 -3.00 13.40 0.98
N GLN A 27 -3.96 14.22 1.40
CA GLN A 27 -3.99 14.86 2.72
C GLN A 27 -4.93 14.15 3.71
N ALA A 28 -5.59 13.06 3.30
CA ALA A 28 -6.51 12.33 4.15
C ALA A 28 -5.73 11.64 5.29
N PRO A 29 -6.08 11.89 6.57
CA PRO A 29 -5.33 11.34 7.71
C PRO A 29 -5.41 9.82 7.82
N GLU A 30 -6.43 9.21 7.22
CA GLU A 30 -6.62 7.76 7.14
C GLU A 30 -5.87 7.09 5.99
N LEU A 31 -5.27 7.87 5.07
CA LEU A 31 -4.55 7.34 3.91
C LEU A 31 -3.13 6.94 4.29
N LEU A 32 -2.82 5.65 4.10
CA LEU A 32 -1.47 5.12 4.19
C LEU A 32 -0.99 4.69 2.80
N ILE A 33 0.12 5.27 2.35
CA ILE A 33 0.75 4.92 1.07
C ILE A 33 2.04 4.16 1.37
N ILE A 34 2.15 2.94 0.85
CA ILE A 34 3.34 2.11 0.97
C ILE A 34 3.93 1.92 -0.43
N ASP A 35 5.20 2.28 -0.59
CA ASP A 35 5.96 2.04 -1.81
C ASP A 35 6.82 0.78 -1.62
N VAL A 36 6.65 -0.21 -2.50
CA VAL A 36 7.36 -1.49 -2.48
C VAL A 36 8.21 -1.60 -3.76
N PRO A 37 9.33 -0.88 -3.85
CA PRO A 37 10.11 -0.83 -5.08
C PRO A 37 10.99 -2.09 -5.22
N ALA A 38 11.35 -2.41 -6.47
CA ALA A 38 12.28 -3.49 -6.77
C ALA A 38 13.68 -3.27 -6.15
N ASN A 39 14.07 -2.00 -5.96
CA ASN A 39 15.29 -1.61 -5.25
C ASN A 39 15.10 -0.28 -4.51
N GLY A 40 15.92 -0.02 -3.50
CA GLY A 40 15.81 1.21 -2.70
C GLY A 40 16.27 2.48 -3.41
N GLU A 41 16.94 2.38 -4.57
CA GLU A 41 17.35 3.57 -5.33
C GLU A 41 16.16 4.21 -6.05
N SER A 42 15.24 3.42 -6.61
CA SER A 42 14.03 3.92 -7.26
C SER A 42 13.22 4.83 -6.34
N TYR A 43 13.01 4.42 -5.09
CA TYR A 43 12.33 5.24 -4.08
C TYR A 43 13.06 6.58 -3.86
N ARG A 44 14.40 6.58 -3.80
CA ARG A 44 15.17 7.83 -3.62
C ARG A 44 15.12 8.74 -4.84
N GLN A 45 14.99 8.18 -6.05
CA GLN A 45 14.87 8.95 -7.29
C GLN A 45 13.49 9.61 -7.43
N GLY A 46 12.44 8.97 -6.92
CA GLY A 46 11.11 9.54 -6.83
C GLY A 46 10.07 8.52 -6.34
N HIS A 47 9.11 9.01 -5.56
CA HIS A 47 7.97 8.24 -5.05
C HIS A 47 6.78 9.17 -4.81
N VAL A 48 5.61 8.59 -4.57
CA VAL A 48 4.39 9.35 -4.27
C VAL A 48 4.58 10.13 -2.96
N PRO A 49 4.19 11.42 -2.88
CA PRO A 49 4.31 12.20 -1.65
C PRO A 49 3.65 11.52 -0.44
N GLY A 50 4.38 11.44 0.68
CA GLY A 50 3.91 10.80 1.91
C GLY A 50 4.05 9.27 1.94
N ALA A 51 4.51 8.63 0.86
CA ALA A 51 4.70 7.18 0.82
C ALA A 51 5.84 6.70 1.72
N ILE A 52 5.63 5.58 2.40
CA ILE A 52 6.63 4.92 3.23
C ILE A 52 7.31 3.83 2.42
N TYR A 53 8.64 3.81 2.42
CA TYR A 53 9.43 2.74 1.82
C TYR A 53 9.27 1.42 2.57
N LEU A 54 8.92 0.36 1.84
CA LEU A 54 8.93 -1.03 2.33
C LEU A 54 9.81 -1.89 1.43
N ASP A 55 10.84 -2.49 2.02
CA ASP A 55 11.63 -3.52 1.33
C ASP A 55 10.77 -4.77 1.09
N PHE A 56 10.57 -5.14 -0.18
CA PHE A 56 9.72 -6.26 -0.58
C PHE A 56 10.10 -7.58 0.10
N ARG A 57 11.35 -7.73 0.55
CA ARG A 57 11.84 -8.93 1.26
C ARG A 57 11.13 -9.16 2.59
N TYR A 58 10.53 -8.13 3.19
CA TYR A 58 9.70 -8.30 4.39
C TYR A 58 8.36 -8.99 4.07
N LEU A 59 7.80 -8.79 2.87
CA LEU A 59 6.55 -9.42 2.45
C LEU A 59 6.75 -10.90 2.08
N MET A 60 7.92 -11.25 1.57
CA MET A 60 8.26 -12.61 1.14
C MET A 60 8.71 -13.52 2.29
N ARG A 61 8.90 -12.98 3.48
CA ARG A 61 9.43 -13.72 4.64
C ARG A 61 8.48 -14.81 5.13
N GLY A 62 7.17 -14.65 4.94
CA GLY A 62 6.15 -15.60 5.40
C GLY A 62 5.97 -15.64 6.94
N GLU A 63 6.75 -14.86 7.67
CA GLU A 63 6.71 -14.71 9.12
C GLU A 63 6.67 -13.21 9.44
N GLY A 64 5.78 -12.81 10.36
CA GLY A 64 5.71 -11.43 10.86
C GLY A 64 7.00 -11.04 11.61
N PRO A 65 7.18 -9.75 11.95
CA PRO A 65 8.30 -9.32 12.78
C PRO A 65 8.36 -10.05 14.13
#